data_AF-A0A1Y3S7B2-F1
#
_entry.id   AF-A0A1Y3S7B2-F1
#
_cell.length_a   1.000
_cell.length_b   1.000
_cell.length_c   1.000
_cell.angle_alpha   90.00
_cell.angle_beta   90.00
_cell.angle_gamma   90.00
#
_symmetry.space_group_name_H-M   'P 1'
#
loop_
_entity.id
_entity.type
_entity.pdbx_description
1 polymer ?
#
loop_
_entity_poly.entity_id
_entity_poly.type
_entity_poly.pdbx_seq_one_letter_code
_entity_poly.pdbx_strand_id
1 'polypeptide(L)'
;MPSHYTHLCFGRLVIEAMPEQLRDAVWKHKHCYLAGLQGPDPLFYYRPLVKHNPVRQRGSEIHQESGRAFFAPAMQLLRREGTPQRASYVAGCICHYMLDTACHPYIEGELARHGIGHLQVETELDSTLLLERGVDLYRPDLVAYLWPGEELTQAAAPFYQGLTEKQVDGAFRAMKKYVPFTRWKNNLLRRSIKGVLSLAGMKQADLGVLVEPILNPDLAWAVAELRKKMMDEVAPTVEEIQGFFQAMEGKQPLSRRFDASFDGEEVDMHYEIDAVGAQLGTV
;
A
#
# COMPACT_ATOMS: atom_id res chain seq x y z
N MET A 1 8.62 0.77 2.05
CA MET A 1 7.78 1.67 1.24
C MET A 1 8.56 2.24 0.07
N PRO A 2 8.98 1.36 -0.87
CA PRO A 2 8.18 1.22 -2.08
C PRO A 2 8.27 -0.13 -2.81
N SER A 3 7.14 -0.64 -3.30
CA SER A 3 7.08 -1.46 -4.53
C SER A 3 5.82 -1.16 -5.37
N HIS A 4 5.69 0.09 -5.81
CA HIS A 4 4.51 0.61 -6.55
C HIS A 4 4.09 -0.29 -7.72
N TYR A 5 5.08 -0.85 -8.42
CA TYR A 5 4.83 -1.71 -9.58
C TYR A 5 4.54 -3.16 -9.18
N THR A 6 5.17 -3.65 -8.12
CA THR A 6 4.90 -4.97 -7.54
C THR A 6 3.46 -5.04 -7.03
N HIS A 7 2.97 -4.04 -6.28
CA HIS A 7 1.55 -3.98 -5.89
C HIS A 7 0.61 -3.95 -7.09
N LEU A 8 0.95 -3.21 -8.15
CA LEU A 8 0.17 -3.22 -9.39
C LEU A 8 0.13 -4.63 -10.00
N CYS A 9 1.27 -5.31 -10.08
CA CYS A 9 1.36 -6.66 -10.63
C CYS A 9 0.58 -7.66 -9.78
N PHE A 10 0.71 -7.59 -8.45
CA PHE A 10 -0.03 -8.42 -7.51
C PHE A 10 -1.54 -8.20 -7.60
N GLY A 11 -2.00 -6.95 -7.56
CA GLY A 11 -3.41 -6.63 -7.73
C GLY A 11 -3.99 -7.12 -9.06
N ARG A 12 -3.19 -7.11 -10.14
CA ARG A 12 -3.62 -7.70 -11.43
C ARG A 12 -3.79 -9.22 -11.36
N LEU A 13 -2.88 -9.92 -10.70
CA LEU A 13 -3.02 -11.36 -10.49
C LEU A 13 -4.25 -11.68 -9.64
N VAL A 14 -4.47 -10.91 -8.57
CA VAL A 14 -5.61 -11.08 -7.66
C VAL A 14 -6.94 -10.85 -8.39
N ILE A 15 -7.11 -9.73 -9.10
CA ILE A 15 -8.36 -9.46 -9.84
C ILE A 15 -8.62 -10.48 -10.95
N GLU A 16 -7.57 -11.03 -11.58
CA GLU A 16 -7.70 -12.10 -12.57
C GLU A 16 -8.13 -13.43 -11.94
N ALA A 17 -7.70 -13.71 -10.70
CA ALA A 17 -8.05 -14.91 -9.95
C ALA A 17 -9.40 -14.83 -9.24
N MET A 18 -10.02 -13.65 -9.13
CA MET A 18 -11.33 -13.48 -8.50
C MET A 18 -12.45 -14.21 -9.27
N PRO A 19 -13.47 -14.74 -8.58
CA PRO A 19 -14.69 -15.21 -9.22
C PRO A 19 -15.34 -14.11 -10.06
N GLU A 20 -15.88 -14.46 -11.22
CA GLU A 20 -16.38 -13.53 -12.23
C GLU A 20 -17.30 -12.44 -11.67
N GLN A 21 -18.26 -12.81 -10.82
CA GLN A 21 -19.19 -11.84 -10.23
C GLN A 21 -18.49 -10.81 -9.34
N LEU A 22 -17.51 -11.22 -8.53
CA LEU A 22 -16.76 -10.32 -7.66
C LEU A 22 -15.81 -9.46 -8.48
N ARG A 23 -15.11 -10.09 -9.42
CA ARG A 23 -14.21 -9.40 -10.37
C ARG A 23 -14.95 -8.30 -11.10
N ASP A 24 -16.11 -8.59 -11.67
CA ASP A 24 -16.87 -7.62 -12.45
C ASP A 24 -17.39 -6.47 -11.59
N ALA A 25 -17.81 -6.75 -10.36
CA ALA A 25 -18.24 -5.74 -9.41
C ALA A 25 -17.10 -4.77 -9.03
N VAL A 26 -15.91 -5.29 -8.75
CA VAL A 26 -14.72 -4.50 -8.38
C VAL A 26 -14.12 -3.80 -9.60
N TRP A 27 -13.96 -4.51 -10.72
CA TRP A 27 -13.29 -4.00 -11.91
C TRP A 27 -14.13 -2.97 -12.68
N LYS A 28 -15.44 -2.94 -12.49
CA LYS A 28 -16.30 -1.85 -12.97
C LYS A 28 -15.80 -0.48 -12.52
N HIS A 29 -15.24 -0.40 -11.31
CA HIS A 29 -14.58 0.80 -10.77
C HIS A 29 -13.07 0.59 -10.64
N LYS A 30 -12.45 0.02 -11.69
CA LYS A 30 -11.01 -0.31 -11.76
C LYS A 30 -10.10 0.82 -11.30
N HIS A 31 -10.45 2.08 -11.56
CA HIS A 31 -9.62 3.22 -11.19
C HIS A 31 -9.49 3.36 -9.67
N CYS A 32 -10.58 3.15 -8.92
CA CYS A 32 -10.57 3.13 -7.46
C CYS A 32 -9.82 1.89 -6.93
N TYR A 33 -10.04 0.72 -7.53
CA TYR A 33 -9.29 -0.50 -7.18
C TYR A 33 -7.79 -0.32 -7.35
N LEU A 34 -7.35 0.14 -8.51
CA LEU A 34 -5.93 0.36 -8.84
C LEU A 34 -5.30 1.43 -7.92
N ALA A 35 -6.04 2.47 -7.55
CA ALA A 35 -5.56 3.43 -6.55
C ALA A 35 -5.46 2.81 -5.14
N GLY A 36 -6.41 1.94 -4.78
CA GLY A 36 -6.41 1.20 -3.52
C GLY A 36 -5.22 0.26 -3.37
N LEU A 37 -4.63 -0.22 -4.46
CA LEU A 37 -3.38 -1.01 -4.44
C LEU A 37 -2.18 -0.27 -3.84
N GLN A 38 -2.30 1.05 -3.60
CA GLN A 38 -1.30 1.84 -2.90
C GLN A 38 -1.59 1.98 -1.41
N GLY A 39 -2.71 1.44 -0.91
CA GLY A 39 -3.07 1.54 0.50
C GLY A 39 -2.93 2.99 1.04
N PRO A 40 -2.46 3.15 2.29
CA PRO A 40 -2.17 4.43 2.93
C PRO A 40 -0.92 5.18 2.41
N ASP A 41 -0.14 4.60 1.51
CA ASP A 41 1.13 5.14 1.01
C ASP A 41 1.09 6.55 0.41
N PRO A 42 0.03 6.97 -0.31
CA PRO A 42 -0.04 8.31 -0.87
C PRO A 42 0.20 9.39 0.19
N LEU A 43 -0.16 9.13 1.45
CA LEU A 43 -0.01 10.06 2.57
C LEU A 43 1.45 10.45 2.82
N PHE A 44 2.42 9.57 2.53
CA PHE A 44 3.85 9.87 2.65
C PHE A 44 4.34 10.91 1.65
N TYR A 45 3.65 11.05 0.51
CA TYR A 45 4.01 11.99 -0.54
C TYR A 45 3.42 13.38 -0.33
N TYR A 46 2.43 13.54 0.55
CA TYR A 46 1.84 14.85 0.79
C TYR A 46 2.88 15.81 1.35
N ARG A 47 3.11 16.95 0.70
CA ARG A 47 4.04 18.02 1.13
C ARG A 47 5.37 17.47 1.72
N PRO A 48 6.20 16.79 0.91
CA PRO A 48 7.29 15.96 1.41
C PRO A 48 8.44 16.76 2.05
N LEU A 49 8.51 18.08 1.86
CA LEU A 49 9.54 18.95 2.45
C LEU A 49 9.11 19.62 3.76
N VAL A 50 7.89 19.37 4.22
CA VAL A 50 7.36 19.93 5.47
C VAL A 50 7.71 18.99 6.63
N LYS A 51 8.53 19.47 7.57
CA LYS A 51 8.99 18.67 8.72
C LYS A 51 7.86 18.18 9.63
N HIS A 52 6.92 19.05 9.98
CA HIS A 52 5.74 18.71 10.77
C HIS A 52 4.53 18.55 9.86
N ASN A 53 4.26 17.31 9.48
CA ASN A 53 3.25 16.99 8.48
C ASN A 53 2.25 15.98 9.04
N PRO A 54 1.07 16.42 9.48
CA PRO A 54 0.07 15.54 10.09
C PRO A 54 -0.47 14.48 9.12
N VAL A 55 -0.43 14.74 7.80
CA VAL A 55 -0.85 13.76 6.79
C VAL A 55 0.15 12.62 6.71
N ARG A 56 1.45 12.94 6.65
CA ARG A 56 2.53 11.95 6.68
C ARG A 56 2.54 11.18 8.00
N GLN A 57 2.33 11.88 9.11
CA GLN A 57 2.23 11.26 10.43
C GLN A 57 1.08 10.26 10.48
N ARG A 58 -0.12 10.64 9.98
CA ARG A 58 -1.24 9.70 9.91
C ARG A 58 -0.93 8.48 9.04
N GLY A 59 -0.20 8.67 7.94
CA GLY A 59 0.32 7.56 7.14
C GLY A 59 1.19 6.61 7.97
N SER A 60 2.13 7.12 8.77
CA SER A 60 2.96 6.31 9.67
C SER A 60 2.15 5.61 10.76
N GLU A 61 1.17 6.30 11.36
CA GLU A 61 0.29 5.72 12.38
C GLU A 61 -0.50 4.53 11.83
N ILE A 62 -1.11 4.67 10.65
CA ILE A 62 -1.87 3.59 10.01
C ILE A 62 -0.98 2.36 9.76
N HIS A 63 0.29 2.54 9.41
CA HIS A 63 1.18 1.40 9.16
C HIS A 63 1.55 0.65 10.44
N GLN A 64 1.65 1.36 11.56
CA GLN A 64 1.99 0.81 12.88
C GLN A 64 0.77 0.22 13.61
N GLU A 65 -0.42 0.72 13.30
CA GLU A 65 -1.69 0.17 13.80
C GLU A 65 -1.98 -1.21 13.18
N SER A 66 -2.76 -2.03 13.89
CA SER A 66 -3.27 -3.27 13.29
C SER A 66 -4.13 -2.97 12.07
N GLY A 67 -4.08 -3.85 11.06
CA GLY A 67 -4.97 -3.77 9.90
C GLY A 67 -6.43 -3.68 10.31
N ARG A 68 -6.82 -4.29 11.44
CA ARG A 68 -8.18 -4.25 12.00
C ARG A 68 -8.58 -2.84 12.38
N ALA A 69 -7.67 -2.01 12.89
CA ALA A 69 -7.93 -0.60 13.18
C ALA A 69 -8.28 0.19 11.91
N PHE A 70 -7.83 -0.25 10.73
CA PHE A 70 -8.22 0.32 9.44
C PHE A 70 -9.47 -0.34 8.86
N PHE A 71 -9.47 -1.68 8.74
CA PHE A 71 -10.47 -2.45 8.00
C PHE A 71 -11.80 -2.61 8.75
N ALA A 72 -11.82 -2.64 10.09
CA ALA A 72 -13.09 -2.73 10.83
C ALA A 72 -13.91 -1.43 10.70
N PRO A 73 -13.34 -0.22 10.89
CA PRO A 73 -14.04 1.03 10.58
C PRO A 73 -14.40 1.15 9.10
N ALA A 74 -13.53 0.71 8.18
CA ALA A 74 -13.84 0.71 6.75
C ALA A 74 -15.05 -0.16 6.41
N MET A 75 -15.15 -1.35 7.01
CA MET A 75 -16.31 -2.24 6.87
C MET A 75 -17.58 -1.59 7.42
N GLN A 76 -17.52 -0.94 8.58
CA GLN A 76 -18.67 -0.23 9.16
C GLN A 76 -19.12 0.93 8.26
N LEU A 77 -18.18 1.70 7.70
CA LEU A 77 -18.48 2.76 6.76
C LEU A 77 -19.14 2.23 5.49
N LEU A 78 -18.63 1.13 4.93
CA LEU A 78 -19.23 0.51 3.74
C LEU A 78 -20.65 -0.02 4.00
N ARG A 79 -20.94 -0.52 5.21
CA ARG A 79 -22.32 -0.90 5.60
C ARG A 79 -23.27 0.31 5.61
N ARG A 80 -22.80 1.47 6.07
CA ARG A 80 -23.63 2.66 6.26
C ARG A 80 -23.80 3.47 4.97
N GLU A 81 -22.71 3.64 4.23
CA GLU A 81 -22.60 4.58 3.11
C GLU A 81 -21.76 3.97 1.96
N GLY A 82 -21.83 2.65 1.79
CA GLY A 82 -21.08 1.94 0.76
C GLY A 82 -21.46 2.38 -0.65
N THR A 83 -20.44 2.61 -1.48
CA THR A 83 -20.58 2.77 -2.92
C THR A 83 -19.71 1.74 -3.63
N PRO A 84 -20.03 1.37 -4.88
CA PRO A 84 -19.17 0.50 -5.67
C PRO A 84 -17.72 0.99 -5.79
N GLN A 85 -17.50 2.31 -5.86
CA GLN A 85 -16.18 2.94 -5.84
C GLN A 85 -15.43 2.67 -4.53
N ARG A 86 -16.10 2.90 -3.38
CA ARG A 86 -15.51 2.65 -2.05
C ARG A 86 -15.18 1.18 -1.85
N ALA A 87 -16.09 0.29 -2.25
CA ALA A 87 -15.87 -1.16 -2.18
C ALA A 87 -14.67 -1.57 -3.04
N SER A 88 -14.56 -1.03 -4.26
CA SER A 88 -13.43 -1.32 -5.15
C SER A 88 -12.11 -0.78 -4.59
N TYR A 89 -12.13 0.42 -4.01
CA TYR A 89 -10.96 1.00 -3.33
C TYR A 89 -10.49 0.12 -2.16
N VAL A 90 -11.42 -0.30 -1.29
CA VAL A 90 -11.08 -1.18 -0.15
C VAL A 90 -10.57 -2.55 -0.61
N ALA A 91 -11.14 -3.14 -1.66
CA ALA A 91 -10.60 -4.37 -2.24
C ALA A 91 -9.13 -4.20 -2.72
N GLY A 92 -8.80 -3.03 -3.27
CA GLY A 92 -7.42 -2.66 -3.59
C GLY A 92 -6.55 -2.54 -2.33
N CYS A 93 -7.04 -1.89 -1.27
CA CYS A 93 -6.31 -1.76 -0.01
C CYS A 93 -6.05 -3.11 0.67
N ILE A 94 -6.99 -4.07 0.56
CA ILE A 94 -6.77 -5.45 1.02
C ILE A 94 -5.62 -6.08 0.23
N CYS A 95 -5.54 -5.90 -1.09
CA CYS A 95 -4.42 -6.42 -1.88
C CYS A 95 -3.08 -5.85 -1.41
N HIS A 96 -3.03 -4.55 -1.12
CA HIS A 96 -1.83 -3.91 -0.59
C HIS A 96 -1.43 -4.51 0.77
N TYR A 97 -2.36 -4.52 1.72
CA TYR A 97 -2.14 -5.05 3.07
C TYR A 97 -1.69 -6.53 3.06
N MET A 98 -2.35 -7.37 2.26
CA MET A 98 -2.03 -8.79 2.18
C MET A 98 -0.63 -9.05 1.61
N LEU A 99 -0.20 -8.25 0.63
CA LEU A 99 1.15 -8.39 0.09
C LEU A 99 2.22 -7.94 1.09
N ASP A 100 2.00 -6.81 1.76
CA ASP A 100 2.98 -6.26 2.71
C ASP A 100 3.14 -7.20 3.91
N THR A 101 2.02 -7.66 4.49
CA THR A 101 2.06 -8.63 5.60
C THR A 101 2.71 -9.96 5.23
N ALA A 102 2.68 -10.37 3.95
CA ALA A 102 3.37 -11.57 3.47
C ALA A 102 4.89 -11.36 3.24
N CYS A 103 5.29 -10.14 2.85
CA CYS A 103 6.66 -9.82 2.44
C CYS A 103 7.50 -9.23 3.57
N HIS A 104 6.97 -8.29 4.34
CA HIS A 104 7.72 -7.50 5.33
C HIS A 104 8.39 -8.38 6.40
N PRO A 105 7.74 -9.42 6.99
CA PRO A 105 8.41 -10.29 7.96
C PRO A 105 9.68 -10.97 7.41
N TYR A 106 9.71 -11.25 6.11
CA TYR A 106 10.89 -11.81 5.45
C TYR A 106 11.96 -10.75 5.17
N ILE A 107 11.55 -9.55 4.78
CA ILE A 107 12.46 -8.42 4.53
C ILE A 107 13.13 -7.98 5.84
N GLU A 108 12.35 -7.76 6.89
CA GLU A 108 12.82 -7.26 8.18
C GLU A 108 13.49 -8.34 9.03
N GLY A 109 13.13 -9.61 8.80
CA GLY A 109 13.74 -10.75 9.48
C GLY A 109 14.98 -11.26 8.75
N GLU A 110 14.79 -11.94 7.63
CA GLU A 110 15.84 -12.73 6.98
C GLU A 110 16.80 -11.85 6.17
N LEU A 111 16.26 -10.94 5.37
CA LEU A 111 17.09 -10.09 4.50
C LEU A 111 17.89 -9.07 5.32
N ALA A 112 17.28 -8.50 6.36
CA ALA A 112 17.98 -7.62 7.29
C ALA A 112 19.16 -8.32 7.99
N ARG A 113 19.03 -9.60 8.37
CA ARG A 113 20.15 -10.41 8.93
C ARG A 113 21.29 -10.62 7.94
N HIS A 114 20.97 -10.65 6.64
CA HIS A 114 21.96 -10.71 5.56
C HIS A 114 22.52 -9.32 5.19
N GLY A 115 22.15 -8.26 5.91
CA GLY A 115 22.59 -6.90 5.64
C GLY A 115 21.97 -6.28 4.38
N ILE A 116 20.89 -6.86 3.86
CA ILE A 116 20.18 -6.38 2.67
C ILE A 116 19.18 -5.32 3.11
N GLY A 117 19.26 -4.13 2.52
CA GLY A 117 18.35 -3.04 2.85
C GLY A 117 16.94 -3.27 2.30
N HIS A 118 15.92 -2.91 3.09
CA HIS A 118 14.49 -2.95 2.68
C HIS A 118 14.26 -2.28 1.32
N LEU A 119 14.63 -1.00 1.19
CA LEU A 119 14.47 -0.24 -0.04
C LEU A 119 15.24 -0.84 -1.23
N GLN A 120 16.35 -1.54 -0.96
CA GLN A 120 17.15 -2.19 -2.00
C GLN A 120 16.39 -3.37 -2.59
N VAL A 121 15.90 -4.30 -1.75
CA VAL A 121 15.22 -5.49 -2.24
C VAL A 121 13.87 -5.17 -2.90
N GLU A 122 13.11 -4.21 -2.37
CA GLU A 122 11.86 -3.80 -3.01
C GLU A 122 12.12 -3.16 -4.40
N THR A 123 13.19 -2.35 -4.52
CA THR A 123 13.59 -1.76 -5.81
C THR A 123 14.02 -2.83 -6.81
N GLU A 124 14.72 -3.87 -6.35
CA GLU A 124 15.13 -5.01 -7.16
C GLU A 124 13.94 -5.81 -7.70
N LEU A 125 12.96 -6.09 -6.84
CA LEU A 125 11.74 -6.80 -7.24
C LEU A 125 10.96 -6.00 -8.29
N ASP A 126 10.68 -4.71 -8.04
CA ASP A 126 10.03 -3.83 -9.02
C ASP A 126 10.79 -3.79 -10.35
N SER A 127 12.13 -3.70 -10.31
CA SER A 127 12.97 -3.64 -11.51
C SER A 127 12.92 -4.95 -12.30
N THR A 128 12.92 -6.08 -11.60
CA THR A 128 12.78 -7.41 -12.22
C THR A 128 11.44 -7.51 -12.95
N LEU A 129 10.33 -7.15 -12.28
CA LEU A 129 8.99 -7.20 -12.87
C LEU A 129 8.84 -6.25 -14.07
N LEU A 130 9.44 -5.06 -14.03
CA LEU A 130 9.42 -4.11 -15.16
C LEU A 130 10.16 -4.66 -16.38
N LEU A 131 11.33 -5.29 -16.18
CA LEU A 131 12.10 -5.89 -17.26
C LEU A 131 11.38 -7.07 -17.90
N GLU A 132 10.72 -7.92 -17.11
CA GLU A 132 9.87 -9.01 -17.62
C GLU A 132 8.76 -8.50 -18.56
N ARG A 133 8.33 -7.25 -18.39
CA ARG A 133 7.32 -6.58 -19.22
C ARG A 133 7.91 -5.70 -20.33
N GLY A 134 9.23 -5.69 -20.50
CA GLY A 134 9.93 -4.88 -21.50
C GLY A 134 9.87 -3.37 -21.24
N VAL A 135 9.67 -2.96 -19.99
CA VAL A 135 9.58 -1.55 -19.60
C VAL A 135 10.96 -0.99 -19.23
N ASP A 136 11.26 0.23 -19.67
CA ASP A 136 12.49 0.95 -19.31
C ASP A 136 12.54 1.26 -17.79
N LEU A 137 13.65 0.89 -17.16
CA LEU A 137 13.89 1.06 -15.72
C LEU A 137 14.17 2.51 -15.28
N TYR A 138 14.65 3.37 -16.17
CA TYR A 138 15.11 4.72 -15.81
C TYR A 138 14.02 5.79 -15.92
N ARG A 139 12.92 5.49 -16.61
CA ARG A 139 11.75 6.37 -16.74
C ARG A 139 10.39 5.63 -16.75
N PRO A 140 10.15 4.62 -15.90
CA PRO A 140 8.84 3.99 -15.84
C PRO A 140 7.82 4.96 -15.20
N ASP A 141 6.63 5.09 -15.79
CA ASP A 141 5.49 5.68 -15.08
C ASP A 141 4.91 4.60 -14.15
N LEU A 142 5.55 4.41 -12.99
CA LEU A 142 5.20 3.39 -11.99
C LEU A 142 3.77 3.54 -11.45
N VAL A 143 3.17 4.71 -11.62
CA VAL A 143 1.83 5.07 -11.15
C VAL A 143 0.96 5.55 -12.31
N ALA A 144 1.19 5.04 -13.53
CA ALA A 144 0.41 5.36 -14.73
C ALA A 144 -1.10 5.18 -14.55
N TYR A 145 -1.48 4.22 -13.71
CA TYR A 145 -2.85 3.88 -13.38
C TYR A 145 -3.52 4.80 -12.35
N LEU A 146 -2.75 5.61 -11.62
CA LEU A 146 -3.27 6.47 -10.56
C LEU A 146 -3.76 7.81 -11.15
N TRP A 147 -5.08 8.04 -11.13
CA TRP A 147 -5.68 9.27 -11.68
C TRP A 147 -6.37 10.07 -10.56
N PRO A 148 -5.68 10.97 -9.85
CA PRO A 148 -6.28 11.75 -8.77
C PRO A 148 -7.41 12.64 -9.26
N GLY A 149 -8.49 12.73 -8.51
CA GLY A 149 -9.69 13.46 -8.89
C GLY A 149 -10.83 13.28 -7.88
N GLU A 150 -11.96 13.90 -8.17
CA GLU A 150 -13.13 13.91 -7.29
C GLU A 150 -13.64 12.50 -6.97
N GLU A 151 -13.81 11.64 -7.98
CA GLU A 151 -14.30 10.27 -7.80
C GLU A 151 -13.42 9.46 -6.82
N LEU A 152 -12.10 9.44 -7.05
CA LEU A 152 -11.16 8.75 -6.16
C LEU A 152 -11.14 9.39 -4.76
N THR A 153 -11.22 10.71 -4.68
CA THR A 153 -11.19 11.42 -3.39
C THR A 153 -12.42 11.08 -2.55
N GLN A 154 -13.61 11.09 -3.14
CA GLN A 154 -14.87 10.72 -2.48
C GLN A 154 -14.89 9.23 -2.08
N ALA A 155 -14.20 8.38 -2.85
CA ALA A 155 -14.04 6.97 -2.53
C ALA A 155 -13.04 6.74 -1.38
N ALA A 156 -11.88 7.40 -1.41
CA ALA A 156 -10.76 7.09 -0.50
C ALA A 156 -10.77 7.89 0.81
N ALA A 157 -11.10 9.19 0.76
CA ALA A 157 -10.94 10.10 1.89
C ALA A 157 -11.67 9.67 3.19
N PRO A 158 -12.89 9.09 3.13
CA PRO A 158 -13.57 8.62 4.33
C PRO A 158 -12.83 7.55 5.14
N PHE A 159 -11.88 6.83 4.53
CA PHE A 159 -11.07 5.81 5.21
C PHE A 159 -9.88 6.39 5.99
N TYR A 160 -9.54 7.66 5.77
CA TYR A 160 -8.43 8.34 6.43
C TYR A 160 -8.92 9.31 7.50
N GLN A 161 -9.35 8.75 8.63
CA GLN A 161 -9.86 9.53 9.76
C GLN A 161 -8.89 10.65 10.17
N GLY A 162 -9.44 11.84 10.44
CA GLY A 162 -8.66 13.04 10.78
C GLY A 162 -8.10 13.81 9.58
N LEU A 163 -8.24 13.31 8.35
CA LEU A 163 -7.81 14.01 7.14
C LEU A 163 -9.00 14.58 6.35
N THR A 164 -8.78 15.75 5.75
CA THR A 164 -9.74 16.35 4.80
C THR A 164 -9.61 15.75 3.41
N GLU A 165 -10.69 15.78 2.62
CA GLU A 165 -10.66 15.39 1.20
C GLU A 165 -9.53 16.08 0.42
N LYS A 166 -9.29 17.38 0.70
CA LYS A 166 -8.21 18.14 0.06
C LYS A 166 -6.81 17.60 0.41
N GLN A 167 -6.61 17.10 1.62
CA GLN A 167 -5.34 16.48 2.01
C GLN A 167 -5.16 15.14 1.31
N VAL A 168 -6.21 14.33 1.23
CA VAL A 168 -6.18 13.01 0.58
C VAL A 168 -5.98 13.15 -0.94
N ASP A 169 -6.75 14.01 -1.61
CA ASP A 169 -6.53 14.33 -3.03
C ASP A 169 -5.11 14.87 -3.28
N GLY A 170 -4.66 15.78 -2.40
CA GLY A 170 -3.30 16.33 -2.45
C GLY A 170 -2.22 15.25 -2.30
N ALA A 171 -2.47 14.22 -1.50
CA ALA A 171 -1.56 13.09 -1.28
C ALA A 171 -1.44 12.22 -2.55
N PHE A 172 -2.57 11.84 -3.15
CA PHE A 172 -2.59 11.11 -4.43
C PHE A 172 -1.96 11.92 -5.58
N ARG A 173 -2.25 13.22 -5.67
CA ARG A 173 -1.60 14.13 -6.65
C ARG A 173 -0.10 14.21 -6.43
N ALA A 174 0.34 14.28 -5.19
CA ALA A 174 1.75 14.32 -4.86
C ALA A 174 2.44 13.00 -5.23
N MET A 175 1.84 11.84 -4.93
CA MET A 175 2.35 10.53 -5.36
C MET A 175 2.47 10.47 -6.89
N LYS A 176 1.39 10.79 -7.62
CA LYS A 176 1.39 10.82 -9.10
C LYS A 176 2.44 11.75 -9.66
N LYS A 177 2.70 12.87 -8.98
CA LYS A 177 3.74 13.82 -9.36
C LYS A 177 5.14 13.31 -9.05
N TYR A 178 5.42 12.80 -7.85
CA TYR A 178 6.80 12.59 -7.38
C TYR A 178 7.36 11.20 -7.67
N VAL A 179 6.52 10.15 -7.67
CA VAL A 179 6.98 8.77 -7.89
C VAL A 179 7.75 8.59 -9.21
N PRO A 180 7.32 9.14 -10.37
CA PRO A 180 8.07 8.99 -11.61
C PRO A 180 9.51 9.52 -11.54
N PHE A 181 9.81 10.48 -10.65
CA PHE A 181 11.13 11.08 -10.51
C PHE A 181 12.09 10.23 -9.65
N THR A 182 11.61 9.24 -8.89
CA THR A 182 12.46 8.43 -7.99
C THR A 182 13.41 7.50 -8.75
N ARG A 183 13.13 7.19 -10.02
CA ARG A 183 13.98 6.33 -10.87
C ARG A 183 14.79 7.07 -11.92
N TRP A 184 14.65 8.40 -12.01
CA TRP A 184 15.37 9.19 -13.02
C TRP A 184 16.90 9.09 -12.84
N LYS A 185 17.58 8.74 -13.93
CA LYS A 185 19.04 8.71 -14.04
C LYS A 185 19.59 10.12 -14.26
N ASN A 186 19.50 10.99 -13.24
CA ASN A 186 20.08 12.33 -13.28
C ASN A 186 20.86 12.65 -12.01
N ASN A 187 22.18 12.46 -12.05
CA ASN A 187 23.08 12.66 -10.91
C ASN A 187 23.03 14.08 -10.31
N LEU A 188 22.74 15.10 -11.12
CA LEU A 188 22.60 16.47 -10.63
C LEU A 188 21.30 16.64 -9.84
N LEU A 189 20.17 16.18 -10.40
CA LEU A 189 18.87 16.18 -9.71
C LEU A 189 18.96 15.38 -8.40
N ARG A 190 19.62 14.21 -8.44
CA ARG A 190 19.84 13.38 -7.25
C ARG A 190 20.60 14.14 -6.17
N ARG A 191 21.73 14.77 -6.53
CA ARG A 191 22.51 15.60 -5.59
C ARG A 191 21.70 16.76 -5.04
N SER A 192 20.91 17.44 -5.86
CA SER A 192 20.04 18.53 -5.44
C SER A 192 18.97 18.06 -4.45
N ILE A 193 18.31 16.93 -4.72
CA ILE A 193 17.34 16.33 -3.80
C ILE A 193 18.03 15.96 -2.48
N LYS A 194 19.19 15.30 -2.52
CA LYS A 194 19.98 14.97 -1.31
C LYS A 194 20.31 16.21 -0.48
N GLY A 195 20.71 17.30 -1.13
CA GLY A 195 21.00 18.57 -0.47
C GLY A 195 19.76 19.19 0.19
N VAL A 196 18.63 19.22 -0.53
CA VAL A 196 17.35 19.74 0.00
C VAL A 196 16.87 18.90 1.20
N LEU A 197 17.01 17.57 1.14
CA LEU A 197 16.63 16.69 2.26
C LEU A 197 17.52 16.91 3.48
N SER A 198 18.83 17.03 3.26
CA SER A 198 19.75 17.32 4.35
C SER A 198 19.43 18.65 5.04
N LEU A 199 19.05 19.68 4.28
CA LEU A 199 18.62 20.97 4.83
C LEU A 199 17.28 20.89 5.59
N ALA A 200 16.38 20.02 5.13
CA ALA A 200 15.11 19.73 5.81
C ALA A 200 15.27 18.80 7.03
N GLY A 201 16.47 18.26 7.28
CA GLY A 201 16.73 17.28 8.34
C GLY A 201 16.14 15.90 8.06
N MET A 202 15.94 15.55 6.79
CA MET A 202 15.33 14.30 6.33
C MET A 202 16.38 13.36 5.72
N LYS A 203 16.23 12.04 5.92
CA LYS A 203 17.05 11.02 5.25
C LYS A 203 16.47 10.69 3.87
N GLN A 204 17.29 10.16 2.97
CA GLN A 204 16.83 9.69 1.64
C GLN A 204 15.82 8.56 1.72
N ALA A 205 15.99 7.66 2.70
CA ALA A 205 15.05 6.58 2.98
C ALA A 205 13.66 7.13 3.36
N ASP A 206 13.58 8.28 4.03
CA ASP A 206 12.32 8.89 4.51
C ASP A 206 11.40 9.36 3.37
N LEU A 207 11.90 9.43 2.14
CA LEU A 207 11.12 9.75 0.93
C LEU A 207 11.14 8.63 -0.12
N GLY A 208 11.71 7.45 0.17
CA GLY A 208 11.89 6.39 -0.84
C GLY A 208 12.73 6.84 -2.04
N VAL A 209 13.65 7.77 -1.81
CA VAL A 209 14.34 8.54 -2.86
C VAL A 209 15.62 7.82 -3.29
N LEU A 210 15.62 7.40 -4.56
CA LEU A 210 16.78 7.12 -5.42
C LEU A 210 17.63 5.89 -5.05
N VAL A 211 17.08 4.69 -5.22
CA VAL A 211 17.91 3.51 -5.52
C VAL A 211 18.10 3.43 -7.03
N GLU A 212 19.34 3.25 -7.46
CA GLU A 212 19.60 2.97 -8.87
C GLU A 212 18.96 1.64 -9.23
N PRO A 213 18.16 1.56 -10.31
CA PRO A 213 17.58 0.29 -10.75
C PRO A 213 18.65 -0.54 -11.50
N ILE A 214 19.81 -0.74 -10.87
CA ILE A 214 20.86 -1.64 -11.35
C ILE A 214 20.64 -2.94 -10.61
N LEU A 215 20.24 -3.98 -11.36
CA LEU A 215 20.04 -5.29 -10.77
C LEU A 215 21.34 -5.80 -10.15
N ASN A 216 21.28 -6.21 -8.89
CA ASN A 216 22.34 -6.94 -8.22
C ASN A 216 22.11 -8.46 -8.37
N PRO A 217 22.94 -9.19 -9.14
CA PRO A 217 22.81 -10.65 -9.30
C PRO A 217 22.82 -11.41 -7.98
N ASP A 218 23.51 -10.89 -6.96
CA ASP A 218 23.60 -11.51 -5.63
C ASP A 218 22.26 -11.47 -4.87
N LEU A 219 21.28 -10.68 -5.34
CA LEU A 219 19.94 -10.59 -4.78
C LEU A 219 18.90 -11.43 -5.54
N ALA A 220 19.30 -12.16 -6.58
CA ALA A 220 18.37 -12.96 -7.38
C ALA A 220 17.57 -13.99 -6.55
N TRP A 221 18.20 -14.60 -5.53
CA TRP A 221 17.53 -15.52 -4.62
C TRP A 221 16.48 -14.81 -3.74
N ALA A 222 16.79 -13.61 -3.25
CA ALA A 222 15.90 -12.82 -2.40
C ALA A 222 14.68 -12.35 -3.21
N VAL A 223 14.89 -11.89 -4.45
CA VAL A 223 13.83 -11.53 -5.39
C VAL A 223 12.97 -12.75 -5.73
N ALA A 224 13.57 -13.93 -5.96
CA ALA A 224 12.83 -15.15 -6.24
C ALA A 224 11.93 -15.56 -5.06
N GLU A 225 12.41 -15.45 -3.82
CA GLU A 225 11.60 -15.77 -2.64
C GLU A 225 10.46 -14.76 -2.42
N LEU A 226 10.70 -13.46 -2.61
CA LEU A 226 9.64 -12.45 -2.57
C LEU A 226 8.60 -12.66 -3.67
N ARG A 227 9.02 -13.04 -4.88
CA ARG A 227 8.12 -13.37 -5.98
C ARG A 227 7.28 -14.61 -5.65
N LYS A 228 7.88 -15.62 -5.03
CA LYS A 228 7.15 -16.80 -4.56
C LYS A 228 6.07 -16.40 -3.55
N LYS A 229 6.42 -15.61 -2.53
CA LYS A 229 5.47 -15.06 -1.55
C LYS A 229 4.33 -14.30 -2.22
N MET A 230 4.66 -13.42 -3.16
CA MET A 230 3.68 -12.68 -3.96
C MET A 230 2.72 -13.63 -4.71
N MET A 231 3.21 -14.71 -5.31
CA MET A 231 2.37 -15.68 -6.01
C MET A 231 1.51 -16.52 -5.06
N ASP A 232 2.10 -16.98 -3.95
CA ASP A 232 1.42 -17.79 -2.94
C ASP A 232 0.29 -16.99 -2.24
N GLU A 233 0.40 -15.66 -2.16
CA GLU A 233 -0.58 -14.79 -1.52
C GLU A 233 -1.79 -14.42 -2.41
N VAL A 234 -1.77 -14.78 -3.71
CA VAL A 234 -2.86 -14.42 -4.65
C VAL A 234 -4.19 -15.04 -4.23
N ALA A 235 -4.23 -16.36 -4.06
CA ALA A 235 -5.48 -17.06 -3.71
C ALA A 235 -5.99 -16.69 -2.29
N PRO A 236 -5.13 -16.65 -1.25
CA PRO A 236 -5.55 -16.17 0.07
C PRO A 236 -6.09 -14.73 0.04
N THR A 237 -5.54 -13.85 -0.80
CA THR A 237 -6.06 -12.47 -0.93
C THR A 237 -7.46 -12.45 -1.55
N VAL A 238 -7.73 -13.30 -2.54
CA VAL A 238 -9.10 -13.44 -3.09
C VAL A 238 -10.07 -13.88 -2.00
N GLU A 239 -9.68 -14.88 -1.20
CA GLU A 239 -10.48 -15.37 -0.06
C GLU A 239 -10.72 -14.27 0.98
N GLU A 240 -9.71 -13.46 1.30
CA GLU A 240 -9.84 -12.34 2.25
C GLU A 240 -10.72 -11.22 1.72
N ILE A 241 -10.68 -10.91 0.42
CA ILE A 241 -11.59 -9.93 -0.19
C ILE A 241 -13.03 -10.43 -0.14
N GLN A 242 -13.28 -11.69 -0.52
CA GLN A 242 -14.60 -12.31 -0.38
C GLN A 242 -15.04 -12.32 1.07
N GLY A 243 -14.13 -12.69 1.96
CA GLY A 243 -14.39 -12.83 3.37
C GLY A 243 -14.71 -11.50 4.05
N PHE A 244 -14.04 -10.42 3.63
CA PHE A 244 -14.32 -9.06 4.06
C PHE A 244 -15.73 -8.61 3.66
N PHE A 245 -16.15 -8.85 2.41
CA PHE A 245 -17.52 -8.49 1.98
C PHE A 245 -18.60 -9.38 2.62
N GLN A 246 -18.31 -10.67 2.86
CA GLN A 246 -19.21 -11.53 3.65
C GLN A 246 -19.31 -11.07 5.10
N ALA A 247 -18.19 -10.65 5.71
CA ALA A 247 -18.18 -10.08 7.04
C ALA A 247 -18.99 -8.78 7.06
N MET A 248 -18.85 -7.92 6.05
CA MET A 248 -19.66 -6.71 5.87
C MET A 248 -21.17 -7.03 5.83
N GLU A 249 -21.58 -8.15 5.25
CA GLU A 249 -22.98 -8.61 5.24
C GLU A 249 -23.43 -9.30 6.54
N GLY A 250 -22.55 -9.41 7.54
CA GLY A 250 -22.84 -10.08 8.81
C GLY A 250 -22.83 -11.61 8.72
N LYS A 251 -22.31 -12.18 7.64
CA LYS A 251 -22.29 -13.63 7.42
C LYS A 251 -21.18 -14.34 8.20
N GLN A 252 -20.12 -13.61 8.59
CA GLN A 252 -18.99 -14.12 9.36
C GLN A 252 -18.24 -12.99 10.09
N PRO A 253 -17.38 -13.28 11.08
CA PRO A 253 -16.50 -12.28 11.66
C PRO A 253 -15.42 -11.80 10.67
N LEU A 254 -14.91 -10.59 10.88
CA LEU A 254 -13.75 -10.08 10.14
C LEU A 254 -12.50 -10.91 10.48
N SER A 255 -11.80 -11.39 9.45
CA SER A 255 -10.65 -12.29 9.55
C SER A 255 -9.59 -11.83 10.57
N ARG A 256 -8.93 -12.80 11.22
CA ARG A 256 -7.77 -12.53 12.10
C ARG A 256 -6.52 -12.13 11.34
N ARG A 257 -6.49 -12.32 10.01
CA ARG A 257 -5.37 -11.84 9.18
C ARG A 257 -5.20 -10.33 9.26
N PHE A 258 -6.26 -9.59 9.59
CA PHE A 258 -6.20 -8.15 9.85
C PHE A 258 -5.62 -7.77 11.23
N ASP A 259 -5.27 -8.73 12.10
CA ASP A 259 -4.76 -8.39 13.44
C ASP A 259 -3.30 -7.90 13.43
N ALA A 260 -2.54 -8.20 12.38
CA ALA A 260 -1.17 -7.73 12.21
C ALA A 260 -1.13 -6.26 11.75
N SER A 261 -0.02 -5.56 12.00
CA SER A 261 0.23 -4.23 11.41
C SER A 261 0.39 -4.33 9.88
N PHE A 262 0.43 -3.20 9.17
CA PHE A 262 0.75 -3.23 7.73
C PHE A 262 2.18 -3.75 7.48
N ASP A 263 3.06 -3.60 8.47
CA ASP A 263 4.41 -4.16 8.42
C ASP A 263 4.47 -5.66 8.77
N GLY A 264 3.33 -6.30 9.05
CA GLY A 264 3.26 -7.73 9.36
C GLY A 264 3.68 -8.10 10.78
N GLU A 265 3.80 -7.12 11.68
CA GLU A 265 4.10 -7.34 13.09
C GLU A 265 2.82 -7.72 13.86
N GLU A 266 2.93 -8.64 14.82
CA GLU A 266 1.84 -8.89 15.76
C GLU A 266 1.66 -7.66 16.66
N VAL A 267 0.47 -7.07 16.63
CA VAL A 267 0.12 -5.95 17.49
C VAL A 267 -0.64 -6.50 18.69
N ASP A 268 -0.14 -6.25 19.91
CA ASP A 268 -0.81 -6.62 21.15
C ASP A 268 -2.17 -5.92 21.25
N MET A 269 -3.22 -6.63 20.85
CA MET A 269 -4.59 -6.16 20.92
C MET A 269 -5.11 -6.40 22.35
N HIS A 270 -5.08 -5.39 23.21
CA HIS A 270 -5.85 -5.42 24.45
C HIS A 270 -7.34 -5.37 24.12
N TYR A 271 -7.95 -6.55 23.95
CA TYR A 271 -9.40 -6.68 23.82
C TYR A 271 -10.06 -6.52 25.21
N GLU A 272 -10.62 -5.36 25.51
CA GLU A 272 -11.70 -5.29 26.51
C GLU A 272 -12.99 -5.77 25.82
N ILE A 273 -13.40 -7.00 26.14
CA ILE A 273 -14.69 -7.55 25.72
C ILE A 273 -15.71 -7.18 26.79
N ASP A 274 -16.49 -6.13 26.57
CA ASP A 274 -17.71 -5.91 27.35
C ASP A 274 -18.86 -6.77 26.79
N ALA A 275 -19.62 -7.39 27.69
CA ALA A 275 -20.56 -8.49 27.46
C ALA A 275 -21.80 -8.16 26.59
N VAL A 276 -21.81 -7.06 25.83
CA VAL A 276 -22.97 -6.62 25.03
C VAL A 276 -22.54 -5.98 23.71
N GLY A 277 -21.85 -6.73 22.85
CA GLY A 277 -21.93 -6.63 21.38
C GLY A 277 -22.03 -5.25 20.69
N ALA A 278 -21.40 -4.20 21.22
CA ALA A 278 -21.38 -2.86 20.65
C ALA A 278 -19.96 -2.30 20.72
N GLN A 279 -19.33 -2.10 19.56
CA GLN A 279 -18.03 -1.43 19.46
C GLN A 279 -18.22 0.09 19.50
N LEU A 280 -17.79 0.72 20.59
CA LEU A 280 -17.45 2.14 20.66
C LEU A 280 -16.10 2.29 21.38
N GLY A 281 -15.28 3.21 20.88
CA GLY A 281 -14.12 3.81 21.56
C GLY A 281 -12.81 3.47 20.84
N THR A 282 -12.07 4.40 20.22
CA THR A 282 -11.34 5.58 20.74
C THR A 282 -10.41 5.28 21.91
N VAL A 283 -9.11 5.28 21.60
CA VAL A 283 -8.12 6.18 22.20
C VAL A 283 -7.33 6.81 21.05
#